data_AF-A0A1C3VNI0-F1
#
_entry.id   AF-A0A1C3VNI0-F1
#
_cell.length_a   1.000
_cell.length_b   1.000
_cell.length_c   1.000
_cell.angle_alpha   90.00
_cell.angle_beta   90.00
_cell.angle_gamma   90.00
#
_symmetry.space_group_name_H-M   'P 1'
#
loop_
_entity.id
_entity.type
_entity.pdbx_description
1 polymer ?
#
loop_
_entity_poly.entity_id
_entity_poly.type
_entity_poly.pdbx_seq_one_letter_code
_entity_poly.pdbx_strand_id
1 'polypeptide(L)'
;MAIIRCIMDIQFPGFDIFAPKIQVAWTALQQRYASRITDAELDYLFACLVLGLTSPAYADGDPLLHFEVCRALVGTKLPPDRADAALHAVPTLSQPWVESVREQLESQAAKMGRALQEMHDLNDDSAADAGPSEPGRPADSEEKAA
;
A
#
# COMPACT_ATOMS: atom_id res chain seq x y z
N MET A 1 13.74 8.23 19.20
CA MET A 1 13.79 7.83 17.77
C MET A 1 13.73 6.29 17.68
N ALA A 2 12.60 5.69 18.10
CA ALA A 2 12.48 4.24 18.33
C ALA A 2 11.14 3.64 17.86
N ILE A 3 10.39 4.36 17.01
CA ILE A 3 9.07 3.91 16.53
C ILE A 3 9.18 3.27 15.13
N ILE A 4 10.22 3.61 14.36
CA ILE A 4 10.42 3.10 12.99
C ILE A 4 10.83 1.61 12.98
N ARG A 5 11.34 1.06 14.09
CA ARG A 5 11.91 -0.29 14.12
C ARG A 5 10.89 -1.41 14.36
N CYS A 6 9.70 -1.14 14.89
CA CYS A 6 8.71 -2.20 15.17
C CYS A 6 7.76 -2.52 14.01
N ILE A 7 7.66 -1.65 12.99
CA ILE A 7 6.77 -1.87 11.82
C ILE A 7 7.45 -2.73 10.74
N MET A 8 8.77 -2.90 10.82
CA MET A 8 9.59 -3.49 9.75
C MET A 8 9.68 -5.03 9.77
N ASP A 9 8.93 -5.71 10.64
CA ASP A 9 8.88 -7.18 10.72
C ASP A 9 7.55 -7.77 10.24
N ILE A 10 6.58 -6.94 9.83
CA ILE A 10 5.35 -7.43 9.19
C ILE A 10 5.48 -7.25 7.68
N GLN A 11 6.00 -8.27 7.00
CA GLN A 11 5.92 -8.36 5.54
C GLN A 11 4.47 -8.67 5.16
N PHE A 12 3.68 -7.63 4.94
CA PHE A 12 2.38 -7.81 4.30
C PHE A 12 2.61 -7.99 2.79
N PRO A 13 2.04 -9.02 2.15
CA PRO A 13 2.14 -9.21 0.70
C PRO A 13 1.68 -7.95 -0.02
N GLY A 14 2.58 -7.27 -0.76
CA GLY A 14 2.26 -6.05 -1.52
C GLY A 14 2.44 -4.71 -0.79
N PHE A 15 2.88 -4.69 0.48
CA PHE A 15 3.17 -3.44 1.20
C PHE A 15 4.14 -2.52 0.44
N ASP A 16 5.19 -3.11 -0.13
CA ASP A 16 6.25 -2.40 -0.86
C ASP A 16 5.73 -1.72 -2.15
N ILE A 17 4.60 -2.19 -2.68
CA ILE A 17 3.97 -1.61 -3.87
C ILE A 17 3.23 -0.31 -3.50
N PHE A 18 2.61 -0.27 -2.31
CA PHE A 18 1.78 0.84 -1.87
C PHE A 18 2.59 1.95 -1.20
N ALA A 19 3.61 1.61 -0.40
CA ALA A 19 4.36 2.59 0.40
C ALA A 19 4.95 3.77 -0.40
N PRO A 20 5.54 3.59 -1.61
CA PRO A 20 6.00 4.71 -2.42
C PRO A 20 4.86 5.64 -2.87
N LYS A 21 3.67 5.09 -3.13
CA LYS A 21 2.50 5.87 -3.54
C LYS A 21 1.90 6.67 -2.39
N ILE A 22 1.92 6.11 -1.18
CA ILE A 22 1.49 6.79 0.04
C ILE A 22 2.26 8.11 0.26
N GLN A 23 3.58 8.11 0.03
CA GLN A 23 4.40 9.32 0.17
C GLN A 23 3.96 10.45 -0.77
N VAL A 24 3.76 10.14 -2.05
CA VAL A 24 3.34 11.11 -3.07
C VAL A 24 1.92 11.59 -2.79
N ALA A 25 1.01 10.67 -2.47
CA ALA A 25 -0.39 10.96 -2.19
C ALA A 25 -0.55 11.86 -0.97
N TRP A 26 0.17 11.57 0.13
CA TRP A 26 0.17 12.40 1.33
C TRP A 26 0.65 13.82 1.04
N THR A 27 1.77 13.96 0.32
CA THR A 27 2.32 15.28 -0.04
C THR A 27 1.31 16.09 -0.86
N ALA A 28 0.67 15.46 -1.85
CA ALA A 28 -0.33 16.11 -2.69
C ALA A 28 -1.58 16.52 -1.88
N LEU A 29 -2.01 15.69 -0.93
CA LEU A 29 -3.14 15.98 -0.05
C LEU A 29 -2.86 17.19 0.83
N GLN A 30 -1.68 17.22 1.47
CA GLN A 30 -1.25 18.34 2.31
C GLN A 30 -1.19 19.64 1.50
N GLN A 31 -0.55 19.63 0.33
CA GLN A 31 -0.43 20.83 -0.52
C GLN A 31 -1.77 21.41 -0.94
N ARG A 32 -2.77 20.56 -1.19
CA ARG A 32 -4.08 21.00 -1.67
C ARG A 32 -5.00 21.47 -0.56
N TYR A 33 -4.96 20.81 0.61
CA TYR A 33 -6.02 20.96 1.60
C TYR A 33 -5.57 21.40 2.99
N ALA A 34 -4.28 21.29 3.37
CA ALA A 34 -3.85 21.58 4.74
C ALA A 34 -4.13 23.01 5.22
N SER A 35 -4.25 23.99 4.30
CA SER A 35 -4.62 25.37 4.63
C SER A 35 -6.12 25.64 4.63
N ARG A 36 -6.95 24.65 4.31
CA ARG A 36 -8.40 24.79 4.07
C ARG A 36 -9.26 23.95 5.02
N ILE A 37 -8.70 22.91 5.62
CA ILE A 37 -9.40 21.99 6.53
C ILE A 37 -8.58 21.79 7.80
N THR A 38 -9.20 21.20 8.81
CA THR A 38 -8.50 20.85 10.05
C THR A 38 -7.53 19.69 9.86
N ASP A 39 -6.56 19.57 10.78
CA ASP A 39 -5.63 18.42 10.80
C ASP A 39 -6.38 17.08 10.90
N ALA A 40 -7.45 17.02 11.69
CA ALA A 40 -8.25 15.81 11.85
C ALA A 40 -8.97 15.41 10.55
N GLU A 41 -9.52 16.36 9.81
CA GLU A 41 -10.10 16.10 8.49
C GLU A 41 -9.04 15.66 7.48
N LEU A 42 -7.85 16.26 7.52
CA LEU A 42 -6.75 15.89 6.63
C LEU A 42 -6.27 14.46 6.89
N ASP A 43 -6.13 14.08 8.15
CA ASP A 43 -5.75 12.73 8.57
C ASP A 43 -6.82 11.71 8.18
N TYR A 44 -8.09 12.05 8.38
CA TYR A 44 -9.22 11.24 7.96
C TYR A 44 -9.26 11.01 6.45
N LEU A 45 -9.09 12.07 5.65
CA LEU A 45 -9.02 11.94 4.19
C LEU A 45 -7.83 11.08 3.75
N PHE A 46 -6.71 11.15 4.46
CA PHE A 46 -5.56 10.30 4.20
C PHE A 46 -5.84 8.83 4.53
N ALA A 47 -6.52 8.55 5.65
CA ALA A 47 -6.96 7.19 5.98
C ALA A 47 -7.92 6.62 4.91
N CYS A 48 -8.90 7.41 4.43
CA CYS A 48 -9.79 6.99 3.33
C CYS A 48 -9.03 6.73 2.03
N LEU A 49 -8.00 7.52 1.73
CA LEU A 49 -7.13 7.29 0.57
C LEU A 49 -6.39 5.96 0.70
N VAL A 50 -5.79 5.68 1.87
CA VAL A 50 -5.09 4.41 2.13
C VAL A 50 -6.04 3.23 2.03
N LEU A 51 -7.26 3.36 2.60
CA LEU A 51 -8.31 2.35 2.48
C LEU A 51 -8.62 2.07 1.01
N GLY A 52 -8.97 3.10 0.24
CA GLY A 52 -9.25 2.96 -1.19
C GLY A 52 -8.09 2.31 -1.95
N LEU A 53 -6.86 2.73 -1.69
CA LEU A 53 -5.66 2.21 -2.37
C LEU A 53 -5.45 0.71 -2.14
N THR A 54 -5.78 0.22 -0.94
CA THR A 54 -5.52 -1.16 -0.52
C THR A 54 -6.70 -2.08 -0.75
N SER A 55 -7.93 -1.55 -0.82
CA SER A 55 -9.15 -2.34 -1.03
C SER A 55 -9.09 -3.35 -2.17
N PRO A 56 -8.55 -3.05 -3.37
CA PRO A 56 -8.47 -4.04 -4.46
C PRO A 56 -7.71 -5.32 -4.08
N ALA A 57 -6.69 -5.22 -3.22
CA ALA A 57 -5.85 -6.34 -2.83
C ALA A 57 -6.36 -7.06 -1.56
N TYR A 58 -7.08 -6.36 -0.68
CA TYR A 58 -7.40 -6.88 0.67
C TYR A 58 -8.88 -6.90 1.04
N ALA A 59 -9.78 -6.22 0.32
CA ALA A 59 -11.17 -6.04 0.74
C ALA A 59 -11.99 -7.35 0.75
N ASP A 60 -11.65 -8.30 -0.11
CA ASP A 60 -12.28 -9.63 -0.16
C ASP A 60 -11.67 -10.64 0.84
N GLY A 61 -10.59 -10.24 1.53
CA GLY A 61 -9.83 -11.07 2.48
C GLY A 61 -10.26 -10.90 3.93
N ASP A 62 -9.33 -11.13 4.86
CA ASP A 62 -9.54 -10.91 6.30
C ASP A 62 -9.63 -9.40 6.62
N PRO A 63 -10.77 -8.91 7.15
CA PRO A 63 -10.92 -7.49 7.51
C PRO A 63 -9.90 -7.01 8.56
N LEU A 64 -9.46 -7.89 9.47
CA LEU A 64 -8.43 -7.54 10.45
C LEU A 64 -7.07 -7.34 9.78
N LEU A 65 -6.74 -8.18 8.81
CA LEU A 65 -5.53 -8.02 8.01
C LEU A 65 -5.56 -6.71 7.22
N HIS A 66 -6.68 -6.40 6.55
CA HIS A 66 -6.82 -5.15 5.80
C HIS A 66 -6.68 -3.93 6.72
N PHE A 67 -7.27 -4.00 7.91
CA PHE A 67 -7.14 -2.95 8.92
C PHE A 67 -5.68 -2.75 9.36
N GLU A 68 -4.95 -3.83 9.67
CA GLU A 68 -3.54 -3.74 10.07
C GLU A 68 -2.64 -3.20 8.95
N VAL A 69 -2.92 -3.54 7.69
CA VAL A 69 -2.23 -2.95 6.53
C VAL A 69 -2.50 -1.45 6.44
N CYS A 70 -3.76 -1.02 6.59
CA CYS A 70 -4.12 0.39 6.62
C CYS A 70 -3.39 1.12 7.76
N ARG A 71 -3.38 0.51 8.96
CA ARG A 71 -2.70 1.04 10.14
C ARG A 71 -1.21 1.24 9.91
N ALA A 72 -0.54 0.22 9.37
CA ALA A 72 0.88 0.28 9.06
C ALA A 72 1.19 1.41 8.06
N LEU A 73 0.42 1.51 6.97
CA LEU A 73 0.62 2.54 5.93
C LEU A 73 0.34 3.95 6.43
N VAL A 74 -0.75 4.16 7.19
CA VAL A 74 -1.07 5.46 7.80
C VAL A 74 0.02 5.88 8.79
N GLY A 75 0.52 4.92 9.59
CA GLY A 75 1.61 5.13 10.55
C GLY A 75 2.95 5.52 9.93
N THR A 76 3.13 5.40 8.61
CA THR A 76 4.33 5.93 7.93
C THR A 76 4.34 7.46 7.80
N LYS A 77 3.19 8.11 7.99
CA LYS A 77 3.00 9.56 7.87
C LYS A 77 2.59 10.21 9.17
N LEU A 78 1.72 9.55 9.93
CA LEU A 78 1.11 10.13 11.13
C LEU A 78 1.75 9.57 12.41
N PRO A 79 1.86 10.37 13.48
CA PRO A 79 2.19 9.85 14.79
C PRO A 79 1.07 8.91 15.29
N PRO A 80 1.38 7.98 16.22
CA PRO A 80 0.45 6.93 16.64
C PRO A 80 -0.94 7.43 17.02
N ASP A 81 -1.03 8.47 17.86
CA ASP A 81 -2.32 9.00 18.34
C ASP A 81 -3.19 9.55 17.21
N ARG A 82 -2.58 10.19 16.20
CA ARG A 82 -3.29 10.73 15.04
C ARG A 82 -3.69 9.63 14.06
N ALA A 83 -2.83 8.64 13.86
CA ALA A 83 -3.15 7.47 13.03
C ALA A 83 -4.34 6.70 13.62
N ASP A 84 -4.34 6.47 14.92
CA ASP A 84 -5.42 5.78 15.64
C ASP A 84 -6.74 6.55 15.51
N ALA A 85 -6.71 7.86 15.80
CA ALA A 85 -7.89 8.72 15.64
C ALA A 85 -8.44 8.73 14.21
N ALA A 86 -7.57 8.82 13.20
CA ALA A 86 -7.97 8.84 11.79
C ALA A 86 -8.59 7.53 11.29
N LEU A 87 -8.18 6.40 11.87
CA LEU A 87 -8.66 5.06 11.50
C LEU A 87 -9.94 4.67 12.26
N HIS A 88 -10.16 5.22 13.44
CA HIS A 88 -11.28 4.84 14.32
C HIS A 88 -12.40 5.87 14.41
N ALA A 89 -12.19 7.11 13.99
CA ALA A 89 -13.18 8.16 14.12
C ALA A 89 -13.39 8.94 12.81
N VAL A 90 -14.65 9.30 12.55
CA VAL A 90 -15.02 10.27 11.51
C VAL A 90 -15.08 11.65 12.17
N PRO A 91 -14.24 12.62 11.78
CA PRO A 91 -14.29 13.96 12.35
C PRO A 91 -15.55 14.70 11.90
N THR A 92 -15.95 15.71 12.66
CA THR A 92 -16.96 16.67 12.18
C THR A 92 -16.38 17.46 11.00
N LEU A 93 -17.02 17.36 9.84
CA LEU A 93 -16.57 18.05 8.64
C LEU A 93 -16.84 19.55 8.76
N SER A 94 -15.80 20.35 8.57
CA SER A 94 -15.83 21.81 8.60
C SER A 94 -16.53 22.39 7.38
N GLN A 95 -16.49 21.68 6.24
CA GLN A 95 -17.05 22.13 4.98
C GLN A 95 -17.77 21.00 4.22
N PRO A 96 -18.90 21.27 3.55
CA PRO A 96 -19.68 20.23 2.86
C PRO A 96 -18.95 19.54 1.71
N TRP A 97 -18.04 20.25 1.03
CA TRP A 97 -17.28 19.69 -0.10
C TRP A 97 -16.24 18.65 0.32
N VAL A 98 -15.89 18.58 1.62
CA VAL A 98 -14.93 17.60 2.15
C VAL A 98 -15.44 16.18 1.94
N GLU A 99 -16.76 15.98 2.05
CA GLU A 99 -17.40 14.70 1.77
C GLU A 99 -17.20 14.28 0.30
N SER A 100 -17.42 15.19 -0.65
CA SER A 100 -17.19 14.90 -2.07
C SER A 100 -15.71 14.61 -2.37
N VAL A 101 -14.80 15.30 -1.69
CA VAL A 101 -13.35 15.02 -1.81
C VAL A 101 -13.02 13.64 -1.25
N ARG A 102 -13.63 13.22 -0.13
CA ARG A 102 -13.47 11.87 0.43
C ARG A 102 -13.86 10.80 -0.59
N GLU A 103 -15.07 10.87 -1.13
CA GLU A 103 -15.58 9.92 -2.12
C GLU A 103 -14.68 9.86 -3.37
N GLN A 104 -14.25 11.03 -3.85
CA GLN A 104 -13.39 11.11 -5.02
C GLN A 104 -12.00 10.51 -4.76
N LEU A 105 -11.40 10.80 -3.60
CA LEU A 105 -10.09 10.26 -3.21
C LEU A 105 -10.15 8.75 -3.09
N GLU A 106 -11.16 8.21 -2.42
CA GLU A 106 -11.33 6.78 -2.23
C GLU A 106 -11.48 6.06 -3.59
N SER A 107 -12.34 6.58 -4.48
CA SER A 107 -12.54 6.01 -5.83
C SER A 107 -11.27 6.08 -6.69
N GLN A 108 -10.54 7.20 -6.65
CA GLN A 108 -9.29 7.35 -7.40
C GLN A 108 -8.19 6.44 -6.85
N ALA A 109 -8.11 6.31 -5.53
CA ALA A 109 -7.17 5.43 -4.87
C ALA A 109 -7.45 3.96 -5.20
N ALA A 110 -8.71 3.54 -5.20
CA ALA A 110 -9.09 2.17 -5.61
C ALA A 110 -8.72 1.84 -7.06
N LYS A 111 -8.90 2.79 -7.98
CA LYS A 111 -8.45 2.61 -9.37
C LYS A 111 -6.92 2.47 -9.45
N MET A 112 -6.19 3.27 -8.68
CA MET A 112 -4.73 3.18 -8.62
C MET A 112 -4.27 1.86 -7.97
N GLY A 113 -4.92 1.43 -6.91
CA GLY A 113 -4.63 0.17 -6.21
C GLY A 113 -4.79 -1.03 -7.13
N ARG A 114 -5.87 -1.07 -7.91
CA ARG A 114 -6.10 -2.11 -8.91
C ARG A 114 -4.98 -2.14 -9.96
N ALA A 115 -4.61 -0.98 -10.50
CA ALA A 115 -3.53 -0.91 -11.50
C ALA A 115 -2.18 -1.37 -10.93
N LEU A 116 -1.90 -1.09 -9.66
CA LEU A 116 -0.68 -1.55 -8.98
C LEU A 116 -0.68 -3.06 -8.77
N GLN A 117 -1.82 -3.63 -8.38
CA GLN A 117 -2.00 -5.07 -8.22
C GLN A 117 -1.81 -5.79 -9.55
N GLU A 118 -2.47 -5.32 -10.62
CA GLU A 118 -2.33 -5.88 -11.97
C GLU A 118 -0.87 -5.85 -12.45
N MET A 119 -0.12 -4.77 -12.21
CA MET A 119 1.31 -4.70 -12.56
C MET A 119 2.17 -5.67 -11.77
N HIS A 120 1.83 -5.92 -10.50
CA HIS A 120 2.55 -6.86 -9.66
C HIS A 120 2.29 -8.31 -10.07
N ASP A 121 1.03 -8.66 -10.31
CA ASP A 121 0.62 -10.00 -10.73
C ASP A 121 1.28 -10.39 -12.07
N LEU A 122 1.34 -9.45 -13.04
CA LEU A 122 2.06 -9.64 -14.30
C LEU A 122 3.57 -9.89 -14.12
N ASN A 123 4.18 -9.24 -13.13
CA ASN A 123 5.61 -9.42 -12.84
C ASN A 123 5.89 -10.76 -12.14
N ASP A 124 4.97 -11.25 -11.32
CA ASP A 124 5.07 -12.55 -10.64
C ASP A 124 4.90 -13.71 -11.63
N ASP A 125 3.90 -13.62 -12.53
CA ASP A 125 3.69 -14.59 -13.62
C ASP A 125 4.90 -14.67 -14.57
N SER A 126 5.53 -13.53 -14.87
CA SER A 126 6.75 -13.50 -15.71
C SER A 126 7.98 -14.06 -15.00
N ALA A 127 8.04 -14.01 -13.66
CA ALA A 127 9.14 -14.60 -12.89
C ALA A 127 8.98 -16.13 -12.77
N ALA A 128 7.74 -16.63 -12.74
CA ALA A 128 7.43 -18.05 -12.71
C ALA A 128 7.75 -18.77 -14.05
N ASP A 129 7.75 -18.06 -15.18
CA ASP A 129 8.10 -18.62 -16.51
C ASP A 129 9.63 -18.70 -16.76
N ALA A 130 10.45 -18.16 -15.86
CA ALA A 130 11.90 -18.39 -15.87
C ALA A 130 12.20 -19.79 -15.31
N GLY A 131 11.91 -20.82 -16.10
CA GLY A 131 12.25 -22.21 -15.79
C GLY A 131 13.74 -22.38 -15.49
N PRO A 132 14.11 -23.43 -14.71
CA PRO A 132 15.50 -23.67 -14.34
C PRO A 132 16.31 -23.83 -15.63
N SER A 133 17.29 -22.96 -15.84
CA SER A 133 18.33 -23.21 -16.84
C SER A 133 19.00 -24.52 -16.44
N GLU A 134 18.70 -25.59 -17.19
CA GLU A 134 19.37 -26.87 -17.04
C GLU A 134 20.89 -26.62 -17.06
N PRO A 135 21.66 -27.17 -16.09
CA PRO A 135 23.10 -27.12 -16.17
C PRO A 135 23.52 -27.87 -17.42
N GLY A 136 24.02 -27.13 -18.41
CA GLY A 136 24.60 -27.68 -19.62
C GLY A 136 25.56 -28.82 -19.26
N ARG A 137 25.21 -30.00 -19.74
CA ARG A 137 26.00 -31.22 -19.86
C ARG A 137 27.51 -30.93 -19.90
N PRO A 138 28.32 -31.36 -18.91
CA PRO A 138 29.75 -31.44 -19.12
C PRO A 138 29.99 -32.62 -20.08
N ALA A 139 30.32 -32.28 -21.32
CA ALA A 139 31.00 -33.22 -22.19
C ALA A 139 32.43 -33.36 -21.65
N ASP A 140 32.73 -34.43 -20.93
CA ASP A 140 34.09 -34.94 -20.96
C ASP A 140 34.22 -36.42 -20.60
N SER A 141 34.96 -37.10 -21.48
CA SER A 141 35.79 -38.29 -21.28
C SER A 141 35.13 -39.60 -20.83
N GLU A 142 34.94 -40.53 -21.78
CA GLU A 142 35.08 -41.96 -21.50
C GLU A 142 36.19 -42.57 -22.37
N GLU A 143 37.13 -43.17 -21.66
CA GLU A 143 38.35 -43.84 -22.08
C GLU A 143 38.04 -45.32 -22.44
N LYS A 144 38.52 -45.75 -23.63
CA LYS A 144 39.13 -47.07 -23.96
C LYS A 144 38.37 -48.41 -23.73
N ALA A 145 38.24 -49.18 -24.83
CA ALA A 145 38.44 -50.64 -25.01
C ALA A 145 37.62 -51.09 -26.26
N ALA A 146 38.04 -51.96 -27.17
CA ALA A 146 39.14 -52.90 -27.31
C ALA A 146 39.45 -53.11 -28.81
#